data_AF-A0A430BEA3-F1
#
_entry.id   AF-A0A430BEA3-F1
#
_cell.length_a   1.000
_cell.length_b   1.000
_cell.length_c   1.000
_cell.angle_alpha   90.00
_cell.angle_beta   90.00
_cell.angle_gamma   90.00
#
_symmetry.space_group_name_H-M   'P 1'
#
loop_
_entity.id
_entity.type
_entity.pdbx_description
1 polymer ?
#
loop_
_entity_poly.entity_id
_entity_poly.type
_entity_poly.pdbx_seq_one_letter_code
_entity_poly.pdbx_strand_id
1 'polypeptide(L)'
;MPKPIDERIAAALAEGARVADVNKLIKDIQAEIAKAEAEAQRLEELSVAITTAEADADAAADAASKERRRVTRLSTKVTGLQNRVAELEESNRAKIRAARHAAAIKTRDDLVAELKDKWPKLTGEMVDLFERLQASDAECDALGGITYAEAIARNCHGNFMIPGLQSIPRLTSIKLWGLDASTSAAVTYGIWPRRSHDM
;
A
#
# COMPACT_ATOMS: atom_id res chain seq x y z
N MET A 1 -14.70 40.42 -2.91
CA MET A 1 -14.21 40.51 -1.51
C MET A 1 -13.99 39.11 -0.97
N PRO A 2 -12.96 38.85 -0.14
CA PRO A 2 -12.82 37.55 0.51
C PRO A 2 -14.07 37.26 1.36
N LYS A 3 -14.59 36.03 1.29
CA LYS A 3 -15.75 35.62 2.09
C LYS A 3 -15.43 35.79 3.58
N PRO A 4 -16.41 36.17 4.41
CA PRO A 4 -16.26 36.19 5.87
C PRO A 4 -15.68 34.87 6.38
N ILE A 5 -14.82 34.94 7.41
CA ILE A 5 -14.18 33.76 8.02
C ILE A 5 -15.21 32.68 8.39
N ASP A 6 -16.38 33.09 8.87
CA ASP A 6 -17.43 32.17 9.29
C ASP A 6 -18.05 31.39 8.13
N GLU A 7 -18.23 32.02 6.98
CA GLU A 7 -18.67 31.33 5.76
C GLU A 7 -17.61 30.36 5.24
N ARG A 8 -16.32 30.72 5.38
CA ARG A 8 -15.21 29.86 4.98
C ARG A 8 -15.11 28.62 5.89
N ILE A 9 -15.37 28.79 7.19
CA ILE A 9 -15.42 27.67 8.15
C ILE A 9 -16.59 26.75 7.84
N ALA A 10 -17.79 27.30 7.60
CA ALA A 10 -18.95 26.49 7.23
C ALA A 10 -18.68 25.67 5.95
N ALA A 11 -18.06 26.29 4.93
CA ALA A 11 -17.66 25.59 3.72
C ALA A 11 -16.57 24.52 3.96
N ALA A 12 -15.62 24.77 4.86
CA ALA A 12 -14.57 23.81 5.22
C ALA A 12 -15.09 22.61 6.03
N LEU A 13 -16.21 22.77 6.73
CA LEU A 13 -16.89 21.69 7.45
C LEU A 13 -17.85 20.88 6.56
N ALA A 14 -18.23 21.41 5.40
CA ALA A 14 -19.14 20.76 4.48
C ALA A 14 -18.56 19.49 3.82
N GLU A 15 -19.45 18.70 3.23
CA GLU A 15 -19.10 17.51 2.46
C GLU A 15 -18.51 17.93 1.10
N GLY A 16 -17.22 17.64 0.87
CA GLY A 16 -16.49 18.04 -0.34
C GLY A 16 -15.31 18.99 -0.13
N ALA A 17 -15.06 19.44 1.11
CA ALA A 17 -13.87 20.21 1.43
C ALA A 17 -12.58 19.40 1.17
N ARG A 18 -11.55 20.04 0.59
CA ARG A 18 -10.23 19.42 0.39
C ARG A 18 -9.35 19.68 1.60
N VAL A 19 -8.56 18.68 2.01
CA VAL A 19 -7.61 18.79 3.13
C VAL A 19 -6.68 20.00 2.99
N ALA A 20 -6.20 20.28 1.77
CA ALA A 20 -5.35 21.44 1.49
C ALA A 20 -6.04 22.78 1.79
N ASP A 21 -7.33 22.90 1.44
CA ASP A 21 -8.11 24.12 1.65
C ASP A 21 -8.43 24.34 3.13
N VAL A 22 -8.74 23.25 3.85
CA VAL A 22 -8.95 23.29 5.31
C VAL A 22 -7.67 23.66 6.05
N ASN A 23 -6.52 23.10 5.67
CA ASN A 23 -5.22 23.44 6.25
C ASN A 23 -4.82 24.90 5.98
N LYS A 24 -5.13 25.42 4.79
CA LYS A 24 -4.94 26.85 4.50
C LYS A 24 -5.80 27.72 5.43
N LEU A 25 -7.07 27.35 5.62
CA LEU A 25 -7.97 28.09 6.52
C LEU A 25 -7.50 28.04 7.98
N ILE A 26 -6.97 26.91 8.44
CA ILE A 26 -6.38 26.79 9.78
C ILE A 26 -5.25 27.81 9.96
N LYS A 27 -4.33 27.90 8.98
CA LYS A 27 -3.22 28.86 9.01
C LYS A 27 -3.71 30.31 9.04
N ASP A 28 -4.72 30.63 8.22
CA ASP A 28 -5.31 31.97 8.20
C ASP A 28 -5.94 32.33 9.55
N ILE A 29 -6.67 31.39 10.19
CA ILE A 29 -7.28 31.62 11.50
C ILE A 29 -6.21 31.73 12.60
N GLN A 30 -5.14 30.94 12.54
CA GLN A 30 -4.01 31.04 13.48
C GLN A 30 -3.31 32.40 13.39
N ALA A 31 -3.15 32.96 12.18
CA ALA A 31 -2.62 34.30 12.01
C ALA A 31 -3.55 35.37 12.63
N GLU A 32 -4.87 35.20 12.51
CA GLU A 32 -5.84 36.09 13.15
C GLU A 32 -5.87 35.95 14.67
N ILE A 33 -5.65 34.75 15.21
CA ILE A 33 -5.47 34.51 16.65
C ILE A 33 -4.25 35.30 17.15
N ALA A 34 -3.09 35.15 16.50
CA ALA A 34 -1.87 35.83 16.92
C ALA A 34 -2.01 37.36 16.91
N LYS A 35 -2.74 37.92 15.93
CA LYS A 35 -3.06 39.36 15.90
C LYS A 35 -3.97 39.78 17.06
N ALA A 36 -5.00 38.99 17.35
CA ALA A 36 -5.93 39.28 18.44
C ALA A 36 -5.26 39.15 19.82
N GLU A 37 -4.33 38.21 19.98
CA GLU A 37 -3.51 38.07 21.19
C GLU A 37 -2.59 39.27 21.40
N ALA A 38 -1.88 39.70 20.35
CA ALA A 38 -1.02 40.89 20.41
C ALA A 38 -1.81 42.16 20.76
N GLU A 39 -3.01 42.33 20.18
CA GLU A 39 -3.87 43.47 20.48
C GLU A 39 -4.44 43.41 21.90
N ALA A 40 -4.86 42.22 22.36
CA ALA A 40 -5.31 42.04 23.74
C ALA A 40 -4.21 42.42 24.75
N GLN A 41 -2.97 42.00 24.49
CA GLN A 41 -1.82 42.34 25.33
C GLN A 41 -1.53 43.84 25.33
N ARG A 42 -1.53 44.48 24.16
CA ARG A 42 -1.35 45.94 24.02
C ARG A 42 -2.40 46.73 24.82
N LEU A 43 -3.66 46.30 24.76
CA LEU A 43 -4.76 46.94 25.49
C LEU A 43 -4.66 46.73 27.00
N GLU A 44 -4.20 45.56 27.43
CA GLU A 44 -3.95 45.28 28.85
C GLU A 44 -2.82 46.14 29.42
N GLU A 45 -1.72 46.29 28.68
CA GLU A 45 -0.63 47.22 29.02
C GLU A 45 -1.12 48.68 29.12
N LEU A 46 -2.01 49.10 28.21
CA LEU A 46 -2.61 50.44 28.26
C LEU A 46 -3.50 50.65 29.49
N SER A 47 -4.22 49.61 29.93
CA SER A 47 -5.16 49.67 31.05
C SER A 47 -4.48 49.88 32.40
N VAL A 48 -3.21 49.49 32.54
CA VAL A 48 -2.44 49.61 33.79
C VAL A 48 -1.40 50.74 33.75
N ALA A 49 -1.27 51.44 32.63
CA ALA A 49 -0.29 52.50 32.48
C ALA A 49 -0.66 53.72 33.33
N ILE A 50 0.30 54.18 34.14
CA ILE A 50 0.15 55.30 35.09
C ILE A 50 -0.27 56.61 34.39
N THR A 51 0.02 56.72 33.10
CA THR A 51 -0.28 57.89 32.27
C THR A 51 -1.68 57.87 31.65
N THR A 52 -2.40 56.76 31.72
CA THR A 52 -3.73 56.60 31.12
C THR A 52 -4.78 57.14 32.08
N ALA A 53 -5.73 57.92 31.57
CA ALA A 53 -6.88 58.37 32.36
C ALA A 53 -7.76 57.18 32.76
N GLU A 54 -8.38 57.23 33.93
CA GLU A 54 -9.11 56.09 34.50
C GLU A 54 -10.25 55.58 33.59
N ALA A 55 -10.97 56.50 32.93
CA ALA A 55 -11.99 56.12 31.95
C ALA A 55 -11.42 55.41 30.70
N ASP A 56 -10.23 55.79 30.25
CA ASP A 56 -9.56 55.15 29.12
C ASP A 56 -8.96 53.80 29.52
N ALA A 57 -8.52 53.67 30.78
CA ALA A 57 -8.03 52.43 31.34
C ALA A 57 -9.13 51.36 31.43
N ASP A 58 -10.32 51.73 31.91
CA ASP A 58 -11.49 50.85 31.96
C ASP A 58 -11.94 50.43 30.55
N ALA A 59 -11.97 51.38 29.60
CA ALA A 59 -12.32 51.09 28.21
C ALA A 59 -11.30 50.13 27.55
N ALA A 60 -10.01 50.28 27.85
CA ALA A 60 -8.97 49.39 27.38
C ALA A 60 -9.09 47.97 27.96
N ALA A 61 -9.41 47.84 29.26
CA ALA A 61 -9.63 46.55 29.91
C ALA A 61 -10.85 45.80 29.33
N ASP A 62 -11.93 46.50 29.04
CA ASP A 62 -13.11 45.95 28.36
C ASP A 62 -12.79 45.49 26.94
N ALA A 63 -12.01 46.28 26.20
CA ALA A 63 -11.57 45.92 24.85
C ALA A 63 -10.64 44.68 24.87
N ALA A 64 -9.67 44.63 25.78
CA ALA A 64 -8.79 43.46 25.97
C ALA A 64 -9.60 42.19 26.27
N SER A 65 -10.62 42.30 27.13
CA SER A 65 -11.53 41.19 27.44
C SER A 65 -12.32 40.70 26.22
N LYS A 66 -12.75 41.61 25.32
CA LYS A 66 -13.43 41.24 24.07
C LYS A 66 -12.49 40.50 23.12
N GLU A 67 -11.25 40.95 22.97
CA GLU A 67 -10.25 40.28 22.13
C GLU A 67 -9.87 38.89 22.70
N ARG A 68 -9.71 38.74 24.02
CA ARG A 68 -9.50 37.42 24.65
C ARG A 68 -10.65 36.44 24.35
N ARG A 69 -11.90 36.90 24.44
CA ARG A 69 -13.08 36.08 24.05
C ARG A 69 -13.05 35.72 22.57
N ARG A 70 -12.56 36.61 21.70
CA ARG A 70 -12.40 36.34 20.27
C ARG A 70 -11.34 35.27 20.04
N VAL A 71 -10.19 35.35 20.70
CA VAL A 71 -9.13 34.33 20.68
C VAL A 71 -9.73 32.96 21.04
N THR A 72 -10.44 32.85 22.17
CA THR A 72 -11.07 31.59 22.58
C THR A 72 -11.98 31.02 21.50
N ARG A 73 -12.88 31.84 20.91
CA ARG A 73 -13.78 31.38 19.84
C ARG A 73 -13.02 30.90 18.60
N LEU A 74 -11.98 31.61 18.18
CA LEU A 74 -11.18 31.24 17.02
C LEU A 74 -10.37 29.96 17.29
N SER A 75 -9.81 29.80 18.49
CA SER A 75 -9.11 28.58 18.88
C SER A 75 -10.02 27.36 18.87
N THR A 76 -11.26 27.47 19.38
CA THR A 76 -12.25 26.39 19.28
C THR A 76 -12.55 26.02 17.82
N LYS A 77 -12.65 27.02 16.93
CA LYS A 77 -12.84 26.79 15.49
C LYS A 77 -11.65 26.05 14.88
N VAL A 78 -10.42 26.40 15.25
CA VAL A 78 -9.21 25.69 14.79
C VAL A 78 -9.24 24.22 15.22
N THR A 79 -9.57 23.92 16.47
CA THR A 79 -9.69 22.54 16.95
C THR A 79 -10.73 21.75 16.13
N GLY A 80 -11.89 22.33 15.85
CA GLY A 80 -12.91 21.70 15.00
C GLY A 80 -12.41 21.40 13.58
N LEU A 81 -11.69 22.35 12.97
CA LEU A 81 -11.10 22.16 11.64
C LEU A 81 -9.98 21.11 11.63
N GLN A 82 -9.17 21.03 12.69
CA GLN A 82 -8.13 20.00 12.84
C GLN A 82 -8.73 18.59 12.91
N ASN A 83 -9.81 18.42 13.69
CA ASN A 83 -10.55 17.16 13.75
C ASN A 83 -11.10 16.80 12.36
N ARG A 84 -11.64 17.78 11.63
CA ARG A 84 -12.15 17.57 10.28
C ARG A 84 -11.06 17.12 9.30
N VAL A 85 -9.85 17.66 9.40
CA VAL A 85 -8.70 17.21 8.59
C VAL A 85 -8.40 15.74 8.86
N ALA A 86 -8.33 15.34 10.14
CA ALA A 86 -8.06 13.95 10.51
C ALA A 86 -9.11 12.99 9.94
N GLU A 87 -10.40 13.35 10.00
CA GLU A 87 -11.49 12.57 9.41
C GLU A 87 -11.35 12.41 7.89
N LEU A 88 -11.07 13.51 7.18
CA LEU A 88 -10.90 13.50 5.72
C LEU A 88 -9.71 12.64 5.29
N GLU A 89 -8.59 12.72 6.02
CA GLU A 89 -7.42 11.90 5.76
C GLU A 89 -7.70 10.41 6.00
N GLU A 90 -8.37 10.05 7.08
CA GLU A 90 -8.71 8.64 7.34
C GLU A 90 -9.67 8.10 6.29
N SER A 91 -10.67 8.89 5.88
CA SER A 91 -11.58 8.55 4.78
C SER A 91 -10.82 8.30 3.47
N ASN A 92 -9.86 9.17 3.14
CA ASN A 92 -9.02 9.00 1.95
C ASN A 92 -8.15 7.74 2.03
N ARG A 93 -7.51 7.48 3.18
CA ARG A 93 -6.74 6.25 3.41
C ARG A 93 -7.61 5.01 3.26
N ALA A 94 -8.81 5.02 3.82
CA ALA A 94 -9.76 3.91 3.71
C ALA A 94 -10.15 3.64 2.25
N LYS A 95 -10.46 4.69 1.46
CA LYS A 95 -10.76 4.56 0.02
C LYS A 95 -9.59 3.99 -0.77
N ILE A 96 -8.37 4.45 -0.51
CA ILE A 96 -7.16 3.92 -1.17
C ILE A 96 -6.95 2.44 -0.81
N ARG A 97 -7.11 2.07 0.46
CA ARG A 97 -7.01 0.67 0.91
C ARG A 97 -8.05 -0.21 0.21
N ALA A 98 -9.31 0.23 0.15
CA ALA A 98 -10.38 -0.48 -0.52
C ALA A 98 -10.11 -0.67 -2.03
N ALA A 99 -9.65 0.38 -2.71
CA ALA A 99 -9.30 0.31 -4.13
C ALA A 99 -8.14 -0.65 -4.41
N ARG A 100 -7.07 -0.60 -3.59
CA ARG A 100 -5.94 -1.54 -3.69
C ARG A 100 -6.36 -2.98 -3.43
N HIS A 101 -7.19 -3.20 -2.42
CA HIS A 101 -7.72 -4.52 -2.10
C HIS A 101 -8.55 -5.10 -3.24
N ALA A 102 -9.45 -4.30 -3.82
CA ALA A 102 -10.24 -4.70 -4.99
C ALA A 102 -9.37 -5.03 -6.21
N ALA A 103 -8.33 -4.22 -6.48
CA ALA A 103 -7.39 -4.49 -7.55
C ALA A 103 -6.61 -5.79 -7.33
N ALA A 104 -6.15 -6.05 -6.10
CA ALA A 104 -5.43 -7.27 -5.75
C ALA A 104 -6.32 -8.53 -5.89
N ILE A 105 -7.60 -8.45 -5.48
CA ILE A 105 -8.57 -9.53 -5.71
C ILE A 105 -8.72 -9.81 -7.21
N LYS A 106 -8.88 -8.76 -8.02
CA LYS A 106 -9.00 -8.93 -9.47
C LYS A 106 -7.77 -9.64 -10.05
N THR A 107 -6.55 -9.16 -9.74
CA THR A 107 -5.31 -9.80 -10.20
C THR A 107 -5.21 -11.25 -9.75
N ARG A 108 -5.58 -11.55 -8.49
CA ARG A 108 -5.61 -12.93 -8.00
C ARG A 108 -6.57 -13.79 -8.81
N ASP A 109 -7.77 -13.31 -9.07
CA ASP A 109 -8.80 -14.09 -9.76
C ASP A 109 -8.45 -14.30 -11.24
N ASP A 110 -7.85 -13.29 -11.89
CA ASP A 110 -7.28 -13.40 -13.24
C ASP A 110 -6.17 -14.47 -13.29
N LEU A 111 -5.25 -14.44 -12.31
CA LEU A 111 -4.18 -15.45 -12.20
C LEU A 111 -4.73 -16.86 -11.93
N VAL A 112 -5.78 -16.98 -11.11
CA VAL A 112 -6.44 -18.28 -10.86
C VAL A 112 -7.06 -18.81 -12.15
N ALA A 113 -7.72 -17.95 -12.94
CA ALA A 113 -8.30 -18.34 -14.22
C ALA A 113 -7.21 -18.77 -15.21
N GLU A 114 -6.14 -18.00 -15.33
CA GLU A 114 -4.98 -18.33 -16.17
C GLU A 114 -4.34 -19.66 -15.75
N LEU A 115 -4.13 -19.86 -14.44
CA LEU A 115 -3.52 -21.07 -13.92
C LEU A 115 -4.40 -22.29 -14.21
N LYS A 116 -5.72 -22.18 -14.04
CA LYS A 116 -6.67 -23.25 -14.35
C LYS A 116 -6.71 -23.60 -15.85
N ASP A 117 -6.54 -22.61 -16.74
CA ASP A 117 -6.52 -22.86 -18.18
C ASP A 117 -5.18 -23.44 -18.67
N LYS A 118 -4.06 -22.88 -18.22
CA LYS A 118 -2.74 -23.21 -18.76
C LYS A 118 -2.10 -24.42 -18.09
N TRP A 119 -2.27 -24.59 -16.78
CA TRP A 119 -1.57 -25.64 -16.04
C TRP A 119 -1.88 -27.05 -16.57
N PRO A 120 -3.15 -27.44 -16.78
CA PRO A 120 -3.45 -28.79 -17.27
C PRO A 120 -2.82 -29.10 -18.63
N LYS A 121 -2.77 -28.10 -19.53
CA LYS A 121 -2.17 -28.23 -20.86
C LYS A 121 -0.66 -28.46 -20.76
N LEU A 122 0.04 -27.61 -20.00
CA LEU A 122 1.48 -27.74 -19.79
C LEU A 122 1.83 -29.07 -19.12
N THR A 123 1.08 -29.49 -18.10
CA THR A 123 1.31 -30.80 -17.48
C THR A 123 1.05 -31.95 -18.44
N GLY A 124 0.03 -31.85 -19.29
CA GLY A 124 -0.27 -32.87 -20.30
C GLY A 124 0.85 -33.00 -21.33
N GLU A 125 1.37 -31.87 -21.83
CA GLU A 125 2.51 -31.84 -22.75
C GLU A 125 3.77 -32.44 -22.12
N MET A 126 4.02 -32.16 -20.83
CA MET A 126 5.15 -32.75 -20.11
C MET A 126 4.98 -34.27 -19.91
N VAL A 127 3.77 -34.74 -19.59
CA VAL A 127 3.48 -36.18 -19.44
C VAL A 127 3.69 -36.89 -20.78
N ASP A 128 3.14 -36.39 -21.88
CA ASP A 128 3.34 -36.96 -23.23
C ASP A 128 4.83 -37.06 -23.58
N LEU A 129 5.59 -35.99 -23.33
CA LEU A 129 7.04 -35.98 -23.58
C LEU A 129 7.76 -37.04 -22.75
N PHE A 130 7.40 -37.19 -21.47
CA PHE A 130 8.03 -38.17 -20.58
C PHE A 130 7.68 -39.61 -20.95
N GLU A 131 6.44 -39.89 -21.36
CA GLU A 131 6.03 -41.20 -21.86
C GLU A 131 6.80 -41.58 -23.15
N ARG A 132 6.95 -40.62 -24.07
CA ARG A 132 7.73 -40.80 -25.30
C ARG A 132 9.22 -41.01 -25.04
N LEU A 133 9.79 -40.32 -24.04
CA LEU A 133 11.16 -40.57 -23.60
C LEU A 133 11.30 -41.98 -23.03
N GLN A 134 10.38 -42.43 -22.17
CA GLN A 134 10.41 -43.78 -21.62
C GLN A 134 10.31 -44.86 -22.70
N ALA A 135 9.43 -44.66 -23.70
CA ALA A 135 9.32 -45.56 -24.84
C ALA A 135 10.63 -45.60 -25.65
N SER A 136 11.22 -44.42 -25.94
CA SER A 136 12.50 -44.33 -26.63
C SER A 136 13.63 -44.99 -25.86
N ASP A 137 13.68 -44.88 -24.54
CA ASP A 137 14.72 -45.51 -23.72
C ASP A 137 14.60 -47.04 -23.78
N ALA A 138 13.37 -47.57 -23.71
CA ALA A 138 13.14 -49.00 -23.84
C ALA A 138 13.60 -49.54 -25.21
N GLU A 139 13.42 -48.77 -26.28
CA GLU A 139 13.97 -49.09 -27.61
C GLU A 139 15.50 -49.01 -27.63
N CYS A 140 16.10 -47.98 -27.03
CA CYS A 140 17.56 -47.85 -26.91
C CYS A 140 18.18 -49.03 -26.16
N ASP A 141 17.53 -49.48 -25.08
CA ASP A 141 17.95 -50.65 -24.30
C ASP A 141 17.88 -51.93 -25.13
N ALA A 142 16.79 -52.14 -25.88
CA ALA A 142 16.62 -53.30 -26.76
C ALA A 142 17.68 -53.36 -27.88
N LEU A 143 18.22 -52.22 -28.31
CA LEU A 143 19.26 -52.10 -29.33
C LEU A 143 20.69 -52.19 -28.77
N GLY A 144 20.87 -52.51 -27.49
CA GLY A 144 22.18 -52.68 -26.87
C GLY A 144 22.70 -51.44 -26.14
N GLY A 145 21.81 -50.59 -25.61
CA GLY A 145 22.16 -49.50 -24.70
C GLY A 145 22.77 -48.29 -25.41
N ILE A 146 22.22 -47.91 -26.57
CA ILE A 146 22.60 -46.66 -27.23
C ILE A 146 22.21 -45.45 -26.37
N THR A 147 22.85 -44.31 -26.59
CA THR A 147 22.65 -43.12 -25.74
C THR A 147 21.20 -42.62 -25.78
N TYR A 148 20.60 -42.46 -24.60
CA TYR A 148 19.23 -41.98 -24.43
C TYR A 148 19.03 -40.56 -24.96
N ALA A 149 17.85 -40.27 -25.51
CA ALA A 149 17.49 -38.97 -26.05
C ALA A 149 17.61 -37.84 -25.00
N GLU A 150 17.20 -38.11 -23.76
CA GLU A 150 17.33 -37.15 -22.65
C GLU A 150 18.80 -36.84 -22.34
N ALA A 151 19.69 -37.84 -22.38
CA ALA A 151 21.11 -37.64 -22.10
C ALA A 151 21.77 -36.75 -23.17
N ILE A 152 21.40 -36.96 -24.45
CA ILE A 152 21.83 -36.11 -25.57
C ILE A 152 21.32 -34.67 -25.36
N ALA A 153 20.03 -34.49 -25.08
CA ALA A 153 19.43 -33.18 -24.90
C ALA A 153 20.04 -32.40 -23.72
N ARG A 154 20.49 -33.11 -22.68
CA ARG A 154 21.10 -32.54 -21.47
C ARG A 154 22.63 -32.51 -21.53
N ASN A 155 23.22 -32.91 -22.64
CA ASN A 155 24.66 -33.01 -22.86
C ASN A 155 25.38 -33.78 -21.72
N CYS A 156 24.81 -34.91 -21.29
CA CYS A 156 25.37 -35.79 -20.27
C CYS A 156 25.56 -37.22 -20.79
N HIS A 157 26.36 -38.01 -20.07
CA HIS A 157 26.54 -39.43 -20.41
C HIS A 157 25.22 -40.21 -20.23
N GLY A 158 25.11 -41.37 -20.88
CA GLY A 158 23.93 -42.24 -20.79
C GLY A 158 23.60 -42.73 -19.37
N ASN A 159 24.54 -42.67 -18.43
CA ASN A 159 24.33 -42.95 -17.01
C ASN A 159 23.88 -41.72 -16.19
N PHE A 160 23.60 -40.58 -16.84
CA PHE A 160 23.23 -39.29 -16.23
C PHE A 160 24.22 -38.79 -15.16
N MET A 161 25.49 -39.17 -15.28
CA MET A 161 26.58 -38.64 -14.47
C MET A 161 27.24 -37.47 -15.21
N ILE A 162 27.45 -36.36 -14.51
CA ILE A 162 28.36 -35.30 -14.96
C ILE A 162 29.70 -35.53 -14.26
N PRO A 163 30.84 -35.57 -14.97
CA PRO A 163 32.16 -35.72 -14.35
C PRO A 163 32.40 -34.68 -13.25
N GLY A 164 32.79 -35.14 -12.05
CA GLY A 164 33.03 -34.28 -10.87
C GLY A 164 31.77 -33.78 -10.15
N LEU A 165 30.59 -34.18 -10.60
CA LEU A 165 29.29 -33.81 -10.01
C LEU A 165 28.45 -35.05 -9.69
N GLN A 166 27.33 -34.83 -8.99
CA GLN A 166 26.39 -35.90 -8.63
C GLN A 166 25.58 -36.37 -9.84
N SER A 167 25.02 -37.59 -9.73
CA SER A 167 24.03 -38.11 -10.67
C SER A 167 22.85 -37.14 -10.76
N ILE A 168 22.44 -36.79 -11.97
CA ILE A 168 21.29 -35.94 -12.16
C ILE A 168 20.03 -36.81 -12.26
N PRO A 169 18.96 -36.49 -11.51
CA PRO A 169 17.70 -37.18 -11.68
C PRO A 169 17.17 -37.01 -13.10
N ARG A 170 16.60 -38.10 -13.62
CA ARG A 170 15.95 -38.15 -14.93
C ARG A 170 14.68 -37.29 -14.95
N LEU A 171 14.35 -36.72 -16.09
CA LEU A 171 13.08 -36.02 -16.28
C LEU A 171 11.89 -36.96 -16.03
N THR A 172 12.01 -38.22 -16.44
CA THR A 172 11.01 -39.26 -16.26
C THR A 172 10.80 -39.69 -14.80
N SER A 173 11.67 -39.28 -13.87
CA SER A 173 11.48 -39.51 -12.42
C SER A 173 10.89 -38.32 -11.68
N ILE A 174 10.59 -37.22 -12.37
CA ILE A 174 9.94 -36.03 -11.79
C ILE A 174 8.46 -36.35 -11.51
N LYS A 175 8.02 -36.02 -10.29
CA LYS A 175 6.60 -36.02 -9.95
C LYS A 175 6.00 -34.65 -10.29
N LEU A 176 5.14 -34.60 -11.31
CA LEU A 176 4.36 -33.41 -11.63
C LEU A 176 3.25 -33.23 -10.58
N TRP A 177 3.05 -32.00 -10.13
CA TRP A 177 1.98 -31.68 -9.19
C TRP A 177 0.69 -31.40 -9.95
N GLY A 178 -0.39 -32.07 -9.53
CA GLY A 178 -1.73 -31.67 -9.94
C GLY A 178 -2.08 -30.30 -9.35
N LEU A 179 -2.88 -29.53 -10.08
CA LEU A 179 -3.36 -28.23 -9.58
C LEU A 179 -4.31 -28.40 -8.39
N ASP A 180 -4.95 -29.57 -8.28
CA ASP A 180 -5.81 -29.91 -7.16
C ASP A 180 -4.98 -30.42 -5.97
N ALA A 181 -5.18 -29.78 -4.82
CA ALA A 181 -4.61 -30.19 -3.55
C ALA A 181 -4.95 -31.65 -3.19
N SER A 182 -6.09 -32.18 -3.66
CA SER A 182 -6.49 -33.58 -3.45
C SER A 182 -5.63 -34.59 -4.21
N THR A 183 -5.00 -34.15 -5.31
CA THR A 183 -4.12 -34.98 -6.16
C THR A 183 -2.65 -34.85 -5.79
N SER A 184 -2.34 -33.91 -4.89
CA SER A 184 -0.99 -33.64 -4.43
C SER A 184 -0.64 -34.59 -3.29
N ALA A 185 0.05 -35.70 -3.56
CA ALA A 185 0.73 -36.44 -2.50
C ALA A 185 1.68 -35.46 -1.79
N ALA A 186 1.59 -35.33 -0.46
CA ALA A 186 2.41 -34.40 0.31
C ALA A 186 3.91 -34.73 0.11
N VAL A 187 4.61 -33.95 -0.72
CA VAL A 187 6.06 -34.06 -0.92
C VAL A 187 6.74 -32.87 -0.26
N THR A 188 7.68 -33.16 0.64
CA THR A 188 8.28 -32.23 1.61
C THR A 188 9.38 -31.32 1.06
N TYR A 189 9.71 -31.36 -0.23
CA TYR A 189 10.86 -30.63 -0.77
C TYR A 189 10.52 -29.83 -2.04
N GLY A 190 10.79 -28.52 -1.98
CA GLY A 190 10.62 -27.58 -3.08
C GLY A 190 11.64 -27.83 -4.17
N ILE A 191 11.19 -28.45 -5.27
CA ILE A 191 12.01 -28.68 -6.47
C ILE A 191 12.22 -27.38 -7.26
N TRP A 192 11.44 -26.32 -6.99
CA TRP A 192 11.62 -25.04 -7.65
C TRP A 192 12.72 -24.23 -6.96
N PRO A 193 13.90 -24.01 -7.58
CA PRO A 193 14.85 -23.05 -7.06
C PRO A 193 14.14 -21.69 -7.06
N ARG A 194 13.96 -21.11 -5.87
CA ARG A 194 13.61 -19.69 -5.78
C ARG A 194 14.79 -18.95 -6.37
N ARG A 195 14.67 -18.43 -7.59
CA ARG A 195 15.62 -17.43 -8.08
C ARG A 195 15.55 -16.29 -7.06
N SER A 196 16.60 -16.13 -6.25
CA SER A 196 16.79 -14.88 -5.52
C SER A 196 16.72 -13.80 -6.58
N HIS A 197 15.72 -12.92 -6.47
CA HIS A 197 15.84 -11.65 -7.13
C HIS A 197 16.89 -10.93 -6.30
N ASP A 198 18.14 -11.00 -6.74
CA ASP A 198 19.17 -10.11 -6.25
C ASP A 198 18.67 -8.70 -6.60
N MET A 199 18.18 -7.99 -5.58
CA MET A 199 17.97 -6.55 -5.60
C MET A 199 19.28 -5.84 -5.29
#